data_AF-A0A3S1A9K7-F1
#
_entry.id   AF-A0A3S1A9K7-F1
#
_cell.length_a   1.000
_cell.length_b   1.000
_cell.length_c   1.000
_cell.angle_alpha   90.00
_cell.angle_beta   90.00
_cell.angle_gamma   90.00
#
_symmetry.space_group_name_H-M   'P 1'
#
loop_
_entity.id
_entity.type
_entity.pdbx_description
1 polymer ?
#
loop_
_entity_poly.entity_id
_entity_poly.type
_entity_poly.pdbx_seq_one_letter_code
_entity_poly.pdbx_strand_id
1 'polypeptide(L)' 'MTEPDRTIYLAVPFETFTTFFQQRFVQEAVKTYQLKLVVYNPDKEEIVEWKE' A
#
# COMPACT_ATOMS: atom_id res chain seq x y z
N MET A 1 23.80 -3.52 -9.85
CA MET A 1 23.75 -4.22 -8.56
C MET A 1 22.29 -4.51 -8.28
N THR A 2 21.91 -5.77 -8.10
CA THR A 2 20.55 -6.17 -7.72
C THR A 2 20.50 -6.34 -6.19
N GLU A 3 19.46 -5.85 -5.54
CA GLU A 3 19.26 -5.96 -4.08
C GLU A 3 18.11 -6.95 -3.81
N PRO A 4 18.38 -8.27 -3.84
CA PRO A 4 17.34 -9.30 -3.82
C PRO A 4 16.54 -9.34 -2.51
N ASP A 5 17.13 -8.91 -1.40
CA ASP A 5 16.48 -8.89 -0.09
C ASP A 5 15.62 -7.64 0.12
N ARG A 6 15.63 -6.68 -0.81
CA ARG A 6 14.82 -5.46 -0.69
C ARG A 6 13.35 -5.79 -0.95
N THR A 7 12.54 -5.67 0.10
CA THR A 7 11.09 -5.75 -0.04
C THR A 7 10.54 -4.46 -0.63
N ILE A 8 9.74 -4.57 -1.70
CA ILE A 8 9.08 -3.43 -2.35
C ILE A 8 7.68 -3.25 -1.76
N TYR A 9 7.37 -2.01 -1.39
CA TYR A 9 6.04 -1.60 -0.95
C TYR A 9 5.51 -0.52 -1.90
N LEU A 10 4.20 -0.56 -2.16
CA LEU A 10 3.48 0.53 -2.80
C LEU A 10 3.03 1.53 -1.73
N ALA A 11 3.52 2.76 -1.82
CA ALA A 11 3.07 3.84 -0.95
C ALA A 11 1.71 4.39 -1.40
N VAL A 12 0.75 4.43 -0.48
CA VAL A 12 -0.63 4.86 -0.75
C VAL A 12 -1.05 5.92 0.27
N PRO A 13 -1.55 7.09 -0.16
CA PRO A 13 -2.13 8.07 0.76
C PRO A 13 -3.32 7.48 1.52
N PHE A 14 -3.49 7.87 2.79
CA PHE A 14 -4.57 7.40 3.66
C PHE A 14 -5.96 7.60 3.04
N GLU A 15 -6.21 8.73 2.38
CA GLU A 15 -7.47 9.00 1.69
C GLU A 15 -7.69 8.02 0.52
N THR A 16 -6.67 7.77 -0.29
CA THR A 16 -6.75 6.79 -1.39
C THR A 16 -6.97 5.37 -0.86
N PHE A 17 -6.34 5.04 0.27
CA PHE A 17 -6.50 3.74 0.91
C PHE A 17 -7.94 3.53 1.44
N THR A 18 -8.51 4.54 2.09
CA THR A 18 -9.85 4.47 2.69
C THR A 18 -11.00 4.66 1.70
N THR A 19 -10.70 5.01 0.44
CA THR A 19 -11.70 5.18 -0.62
C THR A 19 -11.50 4.19 -1.78
N PHE A 20 -10.53 4.41 -2.66
CA PHE A 20 -10.28 3.61 -3.85
C PHE A 20 -9.92 2.15 -3.51
N PHE A 21 -9.05 1.92 -2.53
CA PHE A 21 -8.66 0.57 -2.11
C PHE A 21 -9.76 -0.18 -1.33
N GLN A 22 -10.88 0.47 -1.01
CA GLN A 22 -12.06 -0.20 -0.45
C GLN A 22 -12.98 -0.79 -1.52
N GLN A 23 -12.75 -0.46 -2.80
CA GLN A 23 -13.49 -1.06 -3.89
C GLN A 23 -13.12 -2.54 -4.04
N ARG A 24 -14.13 -3.42 -4.12
CA ARG A 24 -13.96 -4.87 -4.20
C ARG A 24 -12.96 -5.29 -5.28
N PHE A 25 -13.02 -4.69 -6.47
CA PHE A 25 -12.09 -4.99 -7.55
C PHE A 25 -10.62 -4.72 -7.17
N VAL A 26 -10.36 -3.59 -6.51
CA VAL A 26 -9.01 -3.19 -6.09
C VAL A 26 -8.51 -4.12 -4.98
N GLN A 27 -9.37 -4.47 -4.01
CA GLN A 27 -9.01 -5.43 -2.97
C GLN A 27 -8.65 -6.81 -3.54
N GLU A 28 -9.40 -7.30 -4.52
CA GLU A 28 -9.10 -8.58 -5.18
C GLU A 28 -7.80 -8.50 -6.00
N ALA A 29 -7.51 -7.38 -6.66
CA ALA A 29 -6.23 -7.18 -7.34
C ALA A 29 -5.06 -7.18 -6.35
N VAL A 30 -5.16 -6.45 -5.24
CA VAL A 30 -4.13 -6.40 -4.19
C VAL A 30 -3.81 -7.80 -3.67
N LYS A 31 -4.83 -8.61 -3.38
CA LYS A 31 -4.65 -10.01 -2.96
C LYS A 31 -4.02 -10.88 -4.05
N THR A 32 -4.52 -10.77 -5.28
CA THR A 32 -4.07 -11.60 -6.41
C THR A 32 -2.59 -11.38 -6.71
N TYR A 33 -2.13 -10.13 -6.67
CA TYR A 33 -0.75 -9.76 -6.94
C TYR A 33 0.12 -9.67 -5.69
N GLN A 34 -0.41 -10.01 -4.51
CA GLN A 34 0.31 -10.00 -3.23
C GLN A 34 1.03 -8.65 -2.99
N LEU A 35 0.31 -7.56 -3.26
CA LEU A 35 0.88 -6.22 -3.14
C LEU A 35 1.06 -5.87 -1.67
N LYS A 36 2.30 -5.64 -1.28
CA LYS A 36 2.64 -5.04 0.01
C LYS A 36 2.40 -3.53 -0.05
N LEU A 37 1.62 -3.01 0.89
CA LEU A 37 1.21 -1.61 0.93
C LEU A 37 1.80 -0.90 2.15
N VAL A 38 2.21 0.35 1.97
CA VAL A 38 2.49 1.27 3.07
C VAL A 38 1.52 2.45 2.96
N VAL A 39 0.65 2.58 3.95
CA VAL A 39 -0.34 3.65 4.01
C VAL A 39 0.26 4.80 4.80
N TYR A 40 0.27 6.00 4.21
CA TYR A 40 0.83 7.19 4.85
C TYR A 40 -0.18 8.33 4.86
N ASN A 41 -0.08 9.21 5.85
CA ASN A 41 -0.85 10.45 5.91
C ASN A 41 0.03 11.60 5.39
N PRO A 42 -0.29 12.21 4.23
CA PRO A 42 0.52 13.29 3.67
C PRO A 42 0.51 14.57 4.53
N ASP A 43 -0.59 14.87 5.22
CA ASP A 43 -0.73 16.11 6.00
C ASP A 43 0.09 16.08 7.29
N LYS A 44 0.29 14.88 7.86
CA LYS A 44 1.05 14.66 9.09
C LYS A 44 2.45 14.11 8.85
N GLU A 45 2.78 13.79 7.60
CA GLU A 45 4.04 13.16 7.19
C GLU A 45 4.37 11.89 8.01
N GLU A 46 3.35 11.07 8.31
CA GLU A 46 3.49 9.86 9.12
C GLU A 46 3.07 8.60 8.35
N ILE A 47 3.70 7.48 8.69
CA ILE A 47 3.23 6.16 8.26
C ILE A 47 2.07 5.76 9.19
N VAL A 48 0.93 5.44 8.59
CA VAL A 48 -0.27 5.00 9.29
C VAL A 48 -0.26 3.49 9.48
N GLU A 49 0.07 2.73 8.43
CA GLU A 49 0.03 1.26 8.48
C GLU A 49 0.94 0.60 7.44
N TRP A 50 1.52 -0.54 7.80
CA TRP A 50 2.14 -1.47 6.87
C TRP A 50 1.22 -2.69 6.68
N LYS A 51 0.88 -3.03 5.44
CA LYS A 51 0.07 -4.21 5.11
C LYS A 51 0.82 -5.15 4.18
N GLU A 52 0.84 -6.42 4.54
CA GLU A 52 1.40 -7.52 3.76
C GLU A 52 0.32 -8.35 3.06
#